data_AF-A0A1G6IPJ2-F1
#
_entry.id   AF-A0A1G6IPJ2-F1
#
_cell.length_a   1.000
_cell.length_b   1.000
_cell.length_c   1.000
_cell.angle_alpha   90.00
_cell.angle_beta   90.00
_cell.angle_gamma   90.00
#
_symmetry.space_group_name_H-M   'P 1'
#
loop_
_entity.id
_entity.type
_entity.pdbx_description
1 polymer ?
#
loop_
_entity_poly.entity_id
_entity_poly.type
_entity_poly.pdbx_seq_one_letter_code
_entity_poly.pdbx_strand_id
1 'polypeptide(L)' 'MRTWQVEKLGHPDEALALVERPSPRPEAGEVVIEVEATALNFFDILLCQGKYQEKPELPFTPVRKFPAV' A
#
# COMPACT_ATOMS: atom_id res chain seq x y z
N MET A 1 -6.10 -5.54 10.84
CA MET A 1 -6.63 -5.15 9.50
C MET A 1 -5.96 -5.97 8.39
N ARG A 2 -6.64 -6.14 7.24
CA ARG A 2 -6.03 -6.71 6.03
C ARG A 2 -5.51 -5.59 5.15
N THR A 3 -4.35 -5.78 4.51
CA THR A 3 -3.77 -4.79 3.59
C THR A 3 -3.06 -5.48 2.43
N TRP A 4 -3.09 -4.86 1.25
CA TRP A 4 -2.27 -5.26 0.11
C TRP A 4 -0.86 -4.69 0.26
N GLN A 5 0.17 -5.54 0.21
CA GLN A 5 1.57 -5.12 0.24
C GLN A 5 2.31 -5.62 -1.00
N VAL A 6 3.16 -4.75 -1.54
CA VAL A 6 4.20 -5.11 -2.51
C VAL A 6 5.40 -5.61 -1.73
N GLU A 7 5.67 -6.92 -1.78
CA GLU A 7 6.77 -7.54 -1.02
C GLU A 7 8.05 -7.71 -1.85
N LYS A 8 7.90 -7.75 -3.17
CA LYS A 8 8.98 -7.81 -4.17
C LYS A 8 8.59 -7.01 -5.40
N LEU A 9 9.59 -6.59 -6.18
CA LEU A 9 9.33 -5.97 -7.48
C LEU A 9 9.00 -7.05 -8.53
N GLY A 10 7.98 -6.81 -9.34
CA GLY A 10 7.52 -7.76 -10.35
C GLY A 10 6.20 -7.37 -11.01
N HIS A 11 5.61 -8.33 -11.74
CA HIS A 11 4.25 -8.18 -12.23
C HIS A 11 3.27 -8.21 -11.03
N PRO A 12 2.14 -7.46 -11.06
CA PRO A 12 1.26 -7.32 -9.88
C PRO A 12 0.72 -8.62 -9.28
N ASP A 13 0.52 -9.66 -10.09
CA ASP A 13 0.08 -10.99 -9.65
C ASP A 13 1.11 -11.71 -8.76
N GLU A 14 2.39 -11.41 -8.93
CA GLU A 14 3.48 -11.95 -8.11
C GLU A 14 3.91 -11.01 -7.00
N ALA A 15 3.79 -9.70 -7.23
CA ALA A 15 4.32 -8.67 -6.35
C ALA A 15 3.40 -8.39 -5.15
N LEU A 16 2.08 -8.51 -5.34
CA LEU A 16 1.07 -8.16 -4.34
C LEU A 16 0.68 -9.35 -3.47
N ALA A 17 0.75 -9.15 -2.14
CA ALA A 17 0.24 -10.07 -1.14
C ALA A 17 -0.81 -9.39 -0.27
N LEU A 18 -1.95 -10.06 -0.04
CA LEU A 18 -2.92 -9.65 0.97
C LEU A 18 -2.49 -10.22 2.32
N VAL A 19 -2.12 -9.34 3.25
CA VAL A 19 -1.57 -9.74 4.55
C VAL A 19 -2.35 -9.14 5.71
N GLU A 20 -2.25 -9.79 6.87
CA GLU A 20 -2.79 -9.25 8.12
C GLU A 20 -1.76 -8.38 8.84
N ARG A 21 -2.22 -7.25 9.39
CA ARG A 21 -1.43 -6.31 10.17
C ARG A 21 -2.23 -5.86 11.41
N PRO A 22 -1.56 -5.45 12.50
CA PRO A 22 -2.25 -4.76 13.58
C PRO A 22 -3.02 -3.56 13.04
N SER A 23 -4.21 -3.30 13.58
CA SER A 23 -4.92 -2.07 13.25
C SER A 23 -4.16 -0.86 13.83
N PRO A 24 -4.04 0.25 13.09
CA PRO A 24 -3.35 1.44 13.57
C PRO A 24 -4.07 2.00 14.81
N ARG A 25 -3.31 2.67 15.66
CA ARG A 25 -3.82 3.39 16.83
C ARG A 25 -3.47 4.87 16.63
N PRO A 26 -4.46 5.78 16.59
CA PRO A 26 -4.19 7.17 16.31
C PRO A 26 -3.48 7.83 17.49
N GLU A 27 -2.53 8.72 17.20
CA GLU A 27 -1.98 9.66 18.16
C GLU A 27 -2.86 10.93 18.28
N ALA A 28 -2.42 11.87 19.13
CA ALA A 28 -3.15 13.11 19.33
C ALA A 28 -3.19 13.95 18.04
N GLY A 29 -4.39 14.15 17.50
CA GLY A 29 -4.62 14.88 16.24
C GLY A 29 -4.80 13.99 15.01
N GLU A 30 -4.73 12.67 15.17
CA GLU A 30 -4.92 11.70 14.10
C GLU A 30 -6.30 11.05 14.15
N VAL A 31 -6.71 10.48 13.02
CA VAL A 31 -7.95 9.72 12.90
C VAL A 31 -7.68 8.42 12.15
N VAL A 32 -8.32 7.33 12.59
CA VAL A 32 -8.29 6.06 11.87
C VAL A 32 -9.50 6.01 10.94
N ILE A 33 -9.23 5.75 9.65
CA ILE A 33 -10.26 5.64 8.62
C ILE A 33 -10.40 4.16 8.24
N GLU A 34 -11.62 3.64 8.30
CA GLU A 34 -11.95 2.36 7.70
C GLU A 34 -12.11 2.52 6.19
N VAL A 35 -11.26 1.85 5.43
CA VAL A 35 -11.27 1.92 3.96
C VAL A 35 -12.20 0.82 3.42
N GLU A 36 -13.39 1.21 2.96
CA GLU A 36 -14.32 0.27 2.31
C GLU A 36 -13.87 -0.11 0.89
N ALA A 37 -13.30 0.85 0.15
CA ALA A 37 -12.82 0.66 -1.22
C ALA A 37 -11.71 1.64 -1.56
N THR A 38 -10.86 1.26 -2.51
CA THR A 38 -9.81 2.10 -3.09
C THR A 38 -9.63 1.78 -4.57
N ALA A 39 -9.22 2.77 -5.36
CA ALA A 39 -9.02 2.60 -6.79
C ALA A 39 -7.58 2.17 -7.10
N LEU A 40 -7.44 1.26 -8.07
CA LEU A 40 -6.16 0.93 -8.69
C LEU A 40 -5.99 1.74 -9.98
N ASN A 41 -4.78 2.23 -10.20
CA ASN A 41 -4.38 3.06 -11.32
C ASN A 41 -3.18 2.44 -12.04
N PHE A 42 -2.89 2.96 -13.23
CA PHE A 42 -1.73 2.50 -14.01
C PHE A 42 -0.39 2.65 -13.26
N PHE A 43 -0.23 3.69 -12.44
CA PHE A 43 1.02 3.86 -11.68
C PHE A 43 1.21 2.80 -10.60
N ASP A 44 0.16 2.15 -10.09
CA ASP A 44 0.28 1.05 -9.12
C ASP A 44 0.99 -0.14 -9.75
N ILE A 45 0.74 -0.39 -11.04
CA ILE A 45 1.46 -1.38 -11.84
C ILE A 45 2.93 -0.98 -11.97
N LEU A 46 3.21 0.30 -12.21
CA LEU A 46 4.59 0.81 -12.31
C LEU A 46 5.33 0.72 -10.98
N LEU A 47 4.64 0.95 -9.85
CA LEU A 47 5.19 0.77 -8.51
C LEU A 47 5.55 -0.69 -8.25
N CYS A 48 4.66 -1.63 -8.56
CA CYS A 48 4.95 -3.08 -8.46
C CYS A 48 6.19 -3.44 -9.29
N GLN A 49 6.33 -2.87 -10.49
CA GLN A 49 7.47 -3.15 -11.38
C GLN A 49 8.74 -2.36 -11.05
N GLY A 50 8.73 -1.46 -10.06
CA GLY A 50 9.85 -0.56 -9.76
C GLY A 50 10.19 0.45 -10.87
N LYS A 51 9.24 0.71 -11.77
CA LYS A 51 9.38 1.59 -12.95
C LYS A 51 8.80 2.98 -12.74
N TYR A 52 8.14 3.24 -11.60
CA TYR A 52 7.67 4.58 -11.27
C TYR A 52 8.84 5.49 -10.83
N GLN A 53 8.62 6.80 -10.87
CA GLN A 53 9.64 7.79 -10.50
C GLN A 53 10.01 7.69 -9.01
N GLU A 54 8.99 7.56 -8.15
CA GLU A 54 9.18 7.21 -6.74
C GLU A 54 9.38 5.71 -6.58
N LYS A 55 10.36 5.33 -5.75
CA LYS A 55 10.70 3.93 -5.46
C LYS A 55 10.70 3.71 -3.95
N PRO A 56 9.54 3.42 -3.34
CA PRO A 56 9.45 3.12 -1.92
C PRO A 56 10.29 1.88 -1.56
N GLU A 57 10.74 1.82 -0.32
CA GLU A 57 11.35 0.60 0.20
C GLU A 57 10.31 -0.51 0.34
N LEU A 58 10.73 -1.74 0.09
CA LEU A 58 9.88 -2.91 0.29
C LEU A 58 9.89 -3.32 1.78
N PRO A 59 8.76 -3.81 2.32
CA PRO A 59 7.45 -3.87 1.68
C PRO A 59 6.70 -2.53 1.79
N PHE A 60 5.87 -2.21 0.80
CA PHE A 60 5.01 -1.01 0.83
C PHE A 60 3.56 -1.28 0.41
N THR A 61 2.62 -0.45 0.84
CA THR A 61 1.22 -0.49 0.38
C THR A 61 1.05 0.48 -0.81
N PRO A 62 0.62 0.02 -1.99
CA PRO A 62 0.68 0.82 -3.24
C PRO A 62 -0.39 1.91 -3.38
N VAL A 63 -1.42 1.93 -2.52
CA VAL A 63 -2.52 2.92 -2.62
C VAL A 63 -2.04 4.35 -2.40
N ARG A 64 -2.67 5.32 -3.09
CA ARG A 64 -2.39 6.76 -2.93
C ARG A 64 -2.25 7.11 -1.46
N LYS A 65 -1.07 7.61 -1.07
CA LYS A 65 -0.70 8.06 0.28
C LYS A 65 -1.82 8.88 0.92
N PHE A 66 -2.70 8.25 1.69
CA PHE A 66 -3.11 8.83 2.95
C PHE A 66 -1.99 8.45 3.90
N PRO A 67 -1.26 9.40 4.50
CA PRO A 67 -0.39 9.06 5.61
C PRO A 67 -1.28 8.48 6.72
N ALA A 68 -1.42 7.15 6.74
CA ALA A 68 -1.86 6.43 7.90
C ALA A 68 -0.65 6.40 8.83
N VAL A 69 -0.51 7.48 9.58
CA VAL A 69 0.06 7.41 10.92
C VAL A 69 -0.90 6.62 11.80
#